data_AF-A0AA96L9X1-F1
#
_entry.id   AF-A0AA96L9X1-F1
#
_cell.length_a   1.000
_cell.length_b   1.000
_cell.length_c   1.000
_cell.angle_alpha   90.00
_cell.angle_beta   90.00
_cell.angle_gamma   90.00
#
_symmetry.space_group_name_H-M   'P 1'
#
loop_
_entity.id
_entity.type
_entity.pdbx_description
1 polymer ?
#
loop_
_entity_poly.entity_id
_entity_poly.type
_entity_poly.pdbx_seq_one_letter_code
_entity_poly.pdbx_strand_id
1 'polypeptide(L)'
;MKWTEQELSHLVVLADMVRNSRKTAVMEDMVECLLYVAKAVREVELPVPVGERMGLLIGRIEDRLRLENDLSRPEALWPRANEGLSGSGS
;
A
#
# COMPACT_ATOMS: atom_id res chain seq x y z
N MET A 1 14.45 -11.43 -14.35
CA MET A 1 14.53 -10.21 -15.19
C MET A 1 14.77 -9.02 -14.25
N LYS A 2 15.61 -8.07 -14.62
CA LYS A 2 15.77 -6.82 -13.85
C LYS A 2 14.97 -5.73 -14.55
N TRP A 3 14.19 -4.97 -13.78
CA TRP A 3 13.50 -3.78 -14.28
C TRP A 3 14.40 -2.55 -14.09
N THR A 4 14.36 -1.67 -15.07
CA THR A 4 15.04 -0.39 -15.13
C THR A 4 14.18 0.71 -14.54
N GLU A 5 14.78 1.86 -14.26
CA GLU A 5 14.07 3.07 -13.84
C GLU A 5 13.00 3.48 -14.86
N GLN A 6 13.27 3.29 -16.16
CA GLN A 6 12.32 3.60 -17.22
C GLN A 6 11.08 2.71 -17.17
N GLU A 7 11.25 1.41 -16.93
CA GLU A 7 10.14 0.46 -16.81
C GLU A 7 9.28 0.77 -15.55
N LEU A 8 9.91 1.12 -14.44
CA LEU A 8 9.21 1.55 -13.22
C LEU A 8 8.48 2.89 -13.42
N SER A 9 9.11 3.86 -14.09
CA SER A 9 8.48 5.14 -14.42
C SER A 9 7.26 4.95 -15.32
N HIS A 10 7.36 4.07 -16.32
CA HIS A 10 6.22 3.73 -17.16
C HIS A 10 5.07 3.10 -16.36
N LEU A 11 5.38 2.19 -15.42
CA LEU A 11 4.38 1.60 -14.54
C LEU A 11 3.67 2.65 -13.68
N VAL A 12 4.38 3.66 -13.17
CA VAL A 12 3.78 4.78 -12.41
C VAL A 12 2.79 5.58 -13.27
N VAL A 13 3.15 5.87 -14.52
CA VAL A 13 2.26 6.57 -15.45
C VAL A 13 1.00 5.74 -15.71
N LEU A 14 1.15 4.45 -15.97
CA LEU A 14 0.01 3.56 -16.16
C LEU A 14 -0.88 3.49 -14.91
N ALA A 15 -0.29 3.40 -13.73
CA ALA A 15 -1.05 3.36 -12.47
C ALA A 15 -1.91 4.62 -12.28
N ASP A 16 -1.37 5.81 -12.59
CA ASP A 16 -2.14 7.05 -12.49
C ASP A 16 -3.24 7.14 -13.56
N MET A 17 -2.96 6.73 -14.79
CA MET A 17 -3.98 6.64 -15.84
C MET A 17 -5.12 5.68 -15.45
N VAL A 18 -4.78 4.50 -14.92
CA VAL A 18 -5.75 3.48 -14.48
C VAL A 18 -6.61 4.01 -13.35
N ARG A 19 -6.00 4.63 -12.33
CA ARG A 19 -6.69 5.27 -11.21
C ARG A 19 -7.73 6.29 -11.69
N ASN A 20 -7.43 7.03 -12.75
CA ASN A 20 -8.34 8.05 -13.31
C ASN A 20 -9.38 7.49 -14.29
N SER A 21 -9.17 6.29 -14.84
CA SER A 21 -9.99 5.72 -15.93
C SER A 21 -11.32 5.09 -15.49
N ARG A 22 -11.51 4.80 -14.19
CA ARG A 22 -12.65 4.06 -13.61
C ARG A 22 -12.92 2.67 -14.25
N LYS A 23 -11.96 2.09 -14.98
CA LYS A 23 -12.09 0.76 -15.60
C LYS A 23 -11.66 -0.33 -14.61
N THR A 24 -12.62 -1.08 -14.07
CA THR A 24 -12.37 -2.08 -13.02
C THR A 24 -11.40 -3.19 -13.45
N ALA A 25 -11.57 -3.76 -14.65
CA ALA A 25 -10.68 -4.83 -15.13
C ALA A 25 -9.21 -4.39 -15.22
N VAL A 26 -8.95 -3.18 -15.73
CA VAL A 26 -7.58 -2.64 -15.82
C VAL A 26 -7.03 -2.29 -14.42
N MET A 27 -7.92 -2.00 -13.46
CA MET A 27 -7.53 -1.76 -12.08
C MET A 27 -7.09 -3.04 -11.38
N GLU A 28 -7.76 -4.17 -11.64
CA GLU A 28 -7.35 -5.48 -11.14
C GLU A 28 -5.96 -5.87 -11.65
N ASP A 29 -5.74 -5.77 -12.97
CA ASP A 29 -4.42 -6.04 -13.59
C ASP A 29 -3.32 -5.13 -12.99
N MET A 30 -3.63 -3.84 -12.79
CA MET A 30 -2.69 -2.89 -12.23
C MET A 30 -2.35 -3.20 -10.76
N VAL A 31 -3.34 -3.58 -9.95
CA VAL A 31 -3.12 -3.99 -8.56
C VAL A 31 -2.25 -5.24 -8.52
N GLU A 32 -2.47 -6.20 -9.42
CA GLU A 32 -1.65 -7.40 -9.52
C GLU A 32 -0.18 -7.05 -9.86
N CYS A 33 0.06 -6.17 -10.84
CA CYS A 33 1.42 -5.70 -11.15
C CYS A 33 2.11 -5.08 -9.93
N LEU A 34 1.43 -4.16 -9.23
CA LEU A 34 1.98 -3.48 -8.06
C LEU A 34 2.24 -4.45 -6.90
N LEU A 35 1.40 -5.47 -6.74
CA LEU A 35 1.59 -6.52 -5.73
C LEU A 35 2.87 -7.33 -5.99
N TYR A 36 3.16 -7.69 -7.24
CA TYR A 36 4.41 -8.39 -7.58
C TYR A 36 5.64 -7.52 -7.32
N VAL A 37 5.57 -6.23 -7.65
CA VAL A 37 6.65 -5.28 -7.32
C VAL A 37 6.87 -5.22 -5.81
N ALA A 38 5.79 -5.03 -5.03
CA ALA A 38 5.88 -4.96 -3.57
C ALA A 38 6.45 -6.26 -2.97
N LYS A 39 6.03 -7.43 -3.44
CA LYS A 39 6.56 -8.74 -2.99
C LYS A 39 8.04 -8.94 -3.31
N ALA A 40 8.55 -8.33 -4.38
CA ALA A 40 9.95 -8.41 -4.76
C ALA A 40 10.86 -7.51 -3.90
N VAL A 41 10.28 -6.52 -3.21
CA VAL A 41 10.99 -5.59 -2.32
C VAL A 41 10.89 -6.08 -0.88
N ARG A 42 12.04 -6.36 -0.24
CA ARG A 42 12.07 -6.84 1.14
C ARG A 42 11.88 -5.72 2.17
N GLU A 43 12.45 -4.56 1.90
CA GLU A 43 12.39 -3.37 2.73
C GLU A 43 12.54 -2.15 1.82
N VAL A 44 11.85 -1.05 2.16
CA VAL A 44 11.90 0.20 1.42
C VAL A 44 11.92 1.38 2.37
N GLU A 45 12.89 2.27 2.20
CA GLU A 45 12.88 3.57 2.86
C GLU A 45 11.94 4.50 2.09
N LEU A 46 10.96 5.05 2.80
CA LEU A 46 10.00 5.99 2.24
C LEU A 46 10.20 7.37 2.87
N PRO A 47 10.10 8.46 2.09
CA PRO A 47 10.00 9.80 2.66
C PRO A 47 8.83 9.86 3.65
N VAL A 48 9.01 10.52 4.80
CA VAL A 48 8.00 10.57 5.88
C VAL A 48 6.59 10.91 5.37
N PRO A 49 6.37 11.94 4.52
CA PRO A 49 5.04 12.26 4.02
C PRO A 49 4.41 11.14 3.16
N VAL A 50 5.24 10.37 2.45
CA VAL A 50 4.79 9.23 1.64
C VAL A 50 4.37 8.08 2.54
N GLY A 51 5.18 7.76 3.56
CA GLY A 51 4.88 6.73 4.55
C GLY A 51 3.60 7.02 5.32
N GLU A 52 3.42 8.25 5.80
CA GLU A 52 2.20 8.68 6.50
C GLU A 52 0.97 8.55 5.61
N ARG A 53 1.06 9.02 4.36
CA ARG A 53 -0.05 8.91 3.40
C ARG A 53 -0.41 7.46 3.10
N MET A 54 0.58 6.59 2.96
CA MET A 54 0.37 5.16 2.77
C MET A 54 -0.29 4.52 3.98
N GLY A 55 0.16 4.83 5.21
CA GLY A 55 -0.45 4.34 6.45
C GLY A 55 -1.94 4.69 6.55
N LEU A 56 -2.30 5.94 6.21
CA LEU A 56 -3.71 6.38 6.16
C LEU A 56 -4.54 5.65 5.08
N LEU A 57 -3.92 5.30 3.95
CA LEU A 57 -4.58 4.52 2.90
C LEU A 57 -4.80 3.08 3.34
N ILE A 58 -3.78 2.45 3.93
CA ILE A 58 -3.85 1.09 4.47
C ILE A 58 -4.96 1.00 5.52
N GLY A 59 -4.99 1.90 6.50
CA GLY A 59 -6.04 1.91 7.52
C GLY A 59 -7.45 2.00 6.93
N ARG A 60 -7.67 2.89 5.95
CA ARG A 60 -8.97 2.99 5.27
C ARG A 60 -9.34 1.74 4.48
N ILE A 61 -8.38 1.08 3.84
CA ILE A 61 -8.61 -0.18 3.13
C ILE A 61 -8.97 -1.27 4.12
N GLU A 62 -8.22 -1.42 5.21
CA GLU A 62 -8.51 -2.39 6.26
C GLU A 62 -9.89 -2.18 6.87
N ASP A 63 -10.24 -0.94 7.24
CA ASP A 63 -11.54 -0.62 7.83
C ASP A 63 -12.68 -0.95 6.87
N ARG A 64 -12.50 -0.67 5.58
CA ARG A 64 -13.49 -1.01 4.57
C ARG A 64 -13.61 -2.52 4.36
N LEU A 65 -12.48 -3.23 4.31
CA LEU A 65 -12.48 -4.68 4.23
C LEU A 65 -13.11 -5.30 5.47
N ARG A 66 -12.89 -4.76 6.67
CA ARG A 66 -13.56 -5.22 7.90
C ARG A 66 -15.07 -5.01 7.82
N LEU A 67 -15.51 -3.84 7.38
CA LEU A 67 -16.93 -3.56 7.18
C LEU A 67 -17.57 -4.50 6.14
N GLU A 68 -16.84 -4.84 5.09
CA GLU A 68 -17.26 -5.81 4.07
C GLU A 68 -17.18 -7.26 4.58
N ASN A 69 -16.24 -7.57 5.49
CA ASN A 69 -15.92 -8.91 6.02
C ASN A 69 -16.40 -9.17 7.45
N ASP A 70 -17.26 -8.35 8.06
CA ASP A 70 -17.87 -8.56 9.39
C ASP A 70 -18.75 -9.84 9.48
N LEU A 71 -18.56 -10.76 8.52
CA LEU A 71 -18.93 -12.16 8.57
C LEU A 71 -17.82 -13.14 9.02
N SER A 72 -16.52 -12.79 9.16
CA SER A 72 -15.55 -13.64 9.90
C SER A 72 -14.12 -13.09 10.11
N ARG A 73 -13.80 -12.93 11.41
CA ARG A 73 -12.49 -13.02 12.11
C ARG A 73 -11.60 -11.75 12.23
N PRO A 74 -11.24 -11.32 13.47
CA PRO A 74 -10.48 -10.10 13.71
C PRO A 74 -9.04 -10.41 14.12
N GLU A 75 -8.09 -10.30 13.20
CA GLU A 75 -6.68 -10.02 13.55
C GLU A 75 -6.21 -8.87 12.66
N ALA A 76 -5.65 -7.83 13.27
CA ALA A 76 -5.14 -6.67 12.56
C ALA A 76 -4.01 -7.10 11.62
N LEU A 77 -4.11 -6.77 10.32
CA LEU A 77 -3.12 -7.14 9.31
C LEU A 77 -1.84 -6.29 9.41
N TRP A 78 -1.89 -5.17 10.13
CA TRP A 78 -0.72 -4.35 10.43
C TRP A 78 -0.57 -4.16 11.95
N PRO A 79 0.57 -4.55 12.57
CA PRO A 79 0.84 -4.15 13.93
C PRO A 79 1.03 -2.63 13.93
N ARG A 80 0.25 -1.92 14.76
CA ARG A 80 0.46 -0.50 15.08
C ARG A 80 1.76 -0.36 15.88
N ALA A 81 2.90 -0.54 15.22
CA ALA A 81 4.21 -0.22 15.79
C ALA A 81 4.43 1.30 15.67
N ASN A 82 3.69 2.10 16.44
CA ASN A 82 4.12 3.47 16.75
C ASN A 82 3.36 4.12 17.94
N GLU A 83 3.12 3.37 19.01
CA GLU A 83 2.82 3.97 20.31
C GLU A 83 4.01 3.76 21.24
N GLY A 84 4.75 4.83 21.54
CA GLY A 84 5.58 4.88 22.75
C GLY A 84 7.10 5.06 22.62
N LEU A 85 7.64 5.69 21.57
CA LEU A 85 8.93 6.38 21.71
C LEU A 85 8.69 7.81 22.22
N SER A 86 8.33 7.89 23.50
CA SER A 86 8.45 9.12 24.30
C SER A 86 8.95 8.69 25.67
N GLY A 87 10.22 8.29 25.69
CA GLY A 87 10.99 8.21 26.92
C GLY A 87 11.04 9.60 27.55
N SER A 88 10.17 9.83 28.53
CA SER A 88 10.43 10.83 29.56
C SER A 88 11.30 10.13 30.60
N GLY A 89 12.61 10.34 30.48
CA GLY A 89 13.53 10.06 31.57
C GLY A 89 13.10 10.87 32.79
N SER A 90 12.92 10.18 33.90
CA SER A 90 12.96 10.75 35.24
C SER A 90 14.21 10.21 35.93
#